data_AF-A0A1K2FTR2-F1
#
_entry.id   AF-A0A1K2FTR2-F1
#
_cell.length_a   1.000
_cell.length_b   1.000
_cell.length_c   1.000
_cell.angle_alpha   90.00
_cell.angle_beta   90.00
_cell.angle_gamma   90.00
#
_symmetry.space_group_name_H-M   'P 1'
#
loop_
_entity.id
_entity.type
_entity.pdbx_description
1 polymer ?
#
loop_
_entity_poly.entity_id
_entity_poly.type
_entity_poly.pdbx_seq_one_letter_code
_entity_poly.pdbx_strand_id
1 'polypeptide(L)' 'MLNPALLRHARTVTTVDRLIFSTDYPFQQPTRAEIDTFFEHFATDTDRHKVRSANAATLFGVDPLTP' A
#
# COMPACT_ATOMS: atom_id res chain seq x y z
N MET A 1 12.08 -2.22 4.68
CA MET A 1 11.07 -2.20 3.59
C MET A 1 10.31 -0.88 3.65
N LEU A 2 9.53 -0.53 2.61
CA LEU A 2 9.13 0.85 2.22
C LEU A 2 10.23 1.61 1.47
N ASN A 3 10.54 1.16 0.26
CA ASN A 3 11.51 1.83 -0.62
C ASN A 3 10.79 2.52 -1.79
N PRO A 4 10.84 3.86 -1.90
CA PRO A 4 10.20 4.60 -2.99
C PRO A 4 10.71 4.22 -4.39
N ALA A 5 11.97 3.80 -4.51
CA ALA A 5 12.53 3.35 -5.78
C ALA A 5 11.89 2.03 -6.25
N LEU A 6 11.62 1.10 -5.32
CA LEU A 6 10.94 -0.16 -5.63
C LEU A 6 9.48 0.09 -6.03
N LEU A 7 8.79 1.01 -5.36
CA LEU A 7 7.43 1.41 -5.75
C LEU A 7 7.41 2.01 -7.17
N ARG A 8 8.35 2.91 -7.49
CA ARG A 8 8.47 3.47 -8.84
C ARG A 8 8.70 2.39 -9.89
N HIS A 9 9.60 1.44 -9.63
CA HIS A 9 9.88 0.34 -10.56
C HIS A 9 8.67 -0.58 -10.74
N ALA A 10 8.00 -0.98 -9.66
CA ALA A 10 6.79 -1.81 -9.76
C ALA A 10 5.74 -1.15 -10.67
N ARG A 11 5.54 0.17 -10.55
CA ARG A 11 4.59 0.93 -11.37
C ARG A 11 4.95 1.03 -12.86
N THR A 12 6.15 0.63 -13.29
CA THR A 12 6.48 0.55 -14.73
C THR A 12 5.99 -0.75 -15.36
N VAL A 13 5.63 -1.76 -14.57
CA VAL A 13 5.22 -3.10 -15.06
C VAL A 13 3.84 -3.54 -14.56
N THR A 14 3.25 -2.81 -13.60
CA THR A 14 1.89 -3.07 -13.09
C THR A 14 1.16 -1.77 -12.75
N THR A 15 -0.14 -1.86 -12.46
CA THR A 15 -0.98 -0.73 -12.07
C THR A 15 -1.24 -0.69 -10.57
N VAL A 16 -1.69 0.46 -10.08
CA VAL A 16 -2.07 0.67 -8.67
C VAL A 16 -3.10 -0.37 -8.21
N ASP A 17 -4.04 -0.78 -9.07
CA ASP A 17 -5.10 -1.77 -8.76
C ASP A 17 -4.56 -3.17 -8.44
N ARG A 18 -3.28 -3.43 -8.71
CA ARG A 18 -2.61 -4.72 -8.46
C ARG A 18 -1.60 -4.67 -7.32
N LEU A 19 -1.53 -3.57 -6.57
CA LEU A 19 -0.63 -3.40 -5.43
C LEU A 19 -1.40 -3.50 -4.11
N ILE A 20 -0.83 -4.20 -3.13
CA ILE A 20 -1.33 -4.27 -1.76
C ILE A 20 -0.22 -3.88 -0.78
N PHE A 21 -0.60 -3.22 0.31
CA PHE A 21 0.32 -2.86 1.38
C PHE A 21 0.42 -3.97 2.44
N SER A 22 1.64 -4.24 2.91
CA SER A 22 1.92 -5.14 4.03
C SER A 22 3.22 -4.70 4.72
N THR A 23 3.31 -4.94 6.03
CA THR A 23 4.50 -4.62 6.84
C THR A 23 5.40 -5.82 7.09
N ASP A 24 5.00 -7.06 6.79
CA ASP A 24 5.82 -8.24 7.08
C ASP A 24 6.21 -8.37 8.59
N TYR A 25 5.21 -8.20 9.46
CA TYR A 25 5.36 -8.38 10.91
C TYR A 25 5.61 -9.88 11.23
N PRO A 26 6.51 -10.23 12.19
CA PRO A 26 7.19 -9.36 13.15
C PRO A 26 8.55 -8.78 12.71
N PHE A 27 8.99 -9.06 11.49
CA PHE A 27 10.35 -8.75 11.04
C PHE A 27 10.56 -7.27 10.70
N GLN A 28 9.58 -6.62 10.05
CA GLN A 28 9.58 -5.18 9.89
C GLN A 28 8.49 -4.55 10.76
N GLN A 29 8.85 -3.46 11.43
CA GLN A 29 7.97 -2.73 12.34
C GLN A 29 8.10 -1.22 12.04
N PRO A 30 7.72 -0.77 10.82
CA PRO A 30 7.78 0.65 10.49
C PRO A 30 6.85 1.44 11.40
N THR A 31 7.30 2.62 11.80
CA THR A 31 6.48 3.59 12.54
C THR A 31 5.35 4.12 11.66
N ARG A 32 4.31 4.66 12.29
CA ARG A 32 3.22 5.34 11.58
C ARG A 32 3.74 6.45 10.64
N ALA A 33 4.72 7.23 11.10
CA ALA A 33 5.30 8.31 10.30
C ALA A 33 6.00 7.78 9.04
N GLU A 34 6.78 6.69 9.15
CA GLU A 34 7.43 6.07 7.98
C GLU A 34 6.42 5.52 6.98
N ILE A 35 5.31 4.94 7.46
CA ILE A 35 4.21 4.49 6.61
C ILE A 35 3.57 5.68 5.89
N ASP A 36 3.25 6.75 6.61
CA ASP A 36 2.61 7.94 6.03
C ASP A 36 3.52 8.60 4.98
N THR A 37 4.82 8.77 5.26
CA THR A 37 5.81 9.26 4.29
C THR A 37 5.90 8.36 3.05
N PHE A 38 5.83 7.04 3.19
CA PHE A 38 5.82 6.15 2.02
C PHE A 38 4.60 6.39 1.11
N PHE A 39 3.43 6.64 1.69
CA PHE A 39 2.20 6.88 0.92
C PHE A 39 2.16 8.24 0.21
N GLU A 40 3.04 9.19 0.58
CA GLU A 40 3.21 10.46 -0.15
C GLU A 40 3.74 10.25 -1.58
N HIS A 41 4.31 9.08 -1.90
CA HIS A 41 4.77 8.75 -3.26
C HIS A 41 3.65 8.35 -4.24
N PHE A 42 2.39 8.28 -3.78
CA PHE A 42 1.23 8.15 -4.65
C PHE A 42 0.67 9.53 -5.01
N ALA A 43 0.22 9.70 -6.25
CA ALA A 43 -0.20 10.99 -6.76
C ALA A 43 -1.57 11.45 -6.21
N THR A 44 -2.44 10.51 -5.86
CA THR A 44 -3.82 10.79 -5.47
C THR A 44 -4.21 10.08 -4.17
N ASP A 45 -5.17 10.65 -3.44
CA ASP A 45 -5.77 9.98 -2.28
C ASP A 45 -6.50 8.69 -2.68
N THR A 46 -7.07 8.65 -3.88
CA THR A 46 -7.68 7.44 -4.44
C THR A 46 -6.65 6.33 -4.59
N ASP A 47 -5.47 6.62 -5.13
CA ASP A 47 -4.40 5.62 -5.27
C ASP A 47 -3.88 5.16 -3.91
N ARG A 48 -3.72 6.10 -2.96
CA ARG A 48 -3.36 5.77 -1.57
C ARG A 48 -4.38 4.82 -0.95
N HIS A 49 -5.67 5.11 -1.07
CA HIS A 49 -6.75 4.29 -0.53
C HIS A 49 -6.78 2.89 -1.15
N LYS A 50 -6.61 2.78 -2.47
CA LYS A 50 -6.53 1.50 -3.17
C LYS A 50 -5.45 0.58 -2.60
N VAL A 51 -4.21 1.08 -2.51
CA VAL A 51 -3.07 0.27 -2.03
C VAL A 51 -3.13 0.04 -0.52
N ARG A 52 -3.60 1.04 0.25
CA ARG A 52 -3.68 0.95 1.72
C ARG A 52 -4.69 -0.11 2.17
N SER A 53 -5.84 -0.23 1.52
CA SER A 53 -6.88 -1.17 1.96
C SER A 53 -7.78 -1.73 0.87
N ALA A 54 -8.24 -0.92 -0.10
CA ALA A 54 -9.35 -1.35 -0.97
C ALA A 54 -9.01 -2.53 -1.89
N ASN A 55 -7.76 -2.60 -2.39
CA ASN A 55 -7.32 -3.71 -3.23
C ASN A 55 -7.26 -5.03 -2.45
N ALA A 56 -6.72 -4.99 -1.23
CA ALA A 56 -6.67 -6.15 -0.35
C ALA A 56 -8.09 -6.59 0.04
N ALA A 57 -8.96 -5.63 0.39
CA ALA A 57 -10.35 -5.89 0.71
C ALA A 57 -11.09 -6.60 -0.44
N THR A 58 -10.94 -6.10 -1.66
CA THR A 58 -11.50 -6.71 -2.88
C THR A 58 -10.92 -8.09 -3.14
N LEU A 59 -9.59 -8.26 -3.03
CA LEU A 59 -8.91 -9.53 -3.30
C LEU A 59 -9.33 -10.63 -2.31
N PHE A 60 -9.49 -10.28 -1.04
CA PHE A 60 -9.81 -11.23 0.02
C PHE A 60 -11.31 -11.32 0.36
N GLY A 61 -12.16 -10.52 -0.29
CA GLY A 61 -13.60 -10.49 -0.04
C GLY A 61 -13.98 -10.01 1.36
N VAL A 62 -13.18 -9.12 1.95
CA VAL A 62 -13.47 -8.52 3.27
C VAL A 62 -14.06 -7.14 3.11
N ASP A 63 -15.05 -6.80 3.94
CA ASP A 63 -15.62 -5.46 3.96
C ASP A 63 -14.62 -4.48 4.61
N PRO A 64 -14.13 -3.46 3.88
CA PRO A 64 -13.21 -2.48 4.45
C PRO A 64 -13.81 -1.62 5.58
N LEU A 65 -15.12 -1.73 5.84
CA LEU A 65 -15.83 -1.06 6.92
C LEU A 65 -16.02 -1.94 8.17
N THR A 66 -15.63 -3.23 8.14
CA THR A 66 -15.68 -4.08 9.33
C THR A 66 -14.33 -4.02 10.06
N PRO A 67 -14.28 -3.49 11.30
CA PRO A 67 -13.04 -3.32 12.06
C PRO A 67 -12.43 -4.64 12.55
#